data_AF-A0A930FJ51-F1
#
_entry.id   AF-A0A930FJ51-F1
#
_cell.length_a   1.000
_cell.length_b   1.000
_cell.length_c   1.000
_cell.angle_alpha   90.00
_cell.angle_beta   90.00
_cell.angle_gamma   90.00
#
_symmetry.space_group_name_H-M   'P 1'
#
loop_
_entity.id
_entity.type
_entity.pdbx_description
1 polymer ?
#
loop_
_entity_poly.entity_id
_entity_poly.type
_entity_poly.pdbx_seq_one_letter_code
_entity_poly.pdbx_strand_id
1 'polypeptide(L)'
;MKQQIEQMGAVNLLAIEEFEAVQERFTFLTAQQQDLLEAKQTLEETITEKDQEVTTRFKTTFDAVSSQFERTFPRLFGGGRATLELTNPDNILDTGIE
;
A
#
# COMPACT_ATOMS: atom_id res chain seq x y z
N MET A 1 41.78 -47.64 -6.32
CA MET A 1 40.90 -47.19 -5.20
C MET A 1 41.63 -46.30 -4.19
N LYS A 2 42.87 -46.58 -3.74
CA LYS A 2 43.59 -45.70 -2.79
C LYS A 2 43.94 -44.30 -3.35
N GLN A 3 44.33 -44.20 -4.63
CA GLN A 3 44.74 -42.92 -5.25
C GLN A 3 43.59 -41.91 -5.49
N GLN A 4 42.34 -42.36 -5.56
CA GLN A 4 41.18 -41.47 -5.77
C GLN A 4 40.79 -40.74 -4.47
N ILE A 5 41.09 -41.33 -3.31
CA ILE A 5 40.81 -40.74 -2.00
C ILE A 5 41.86 -39.66 -1.66
N GLU A 6 43.11 -39.82 -2.10
CA GLU A 6 44.19 -38.83 -1.90
C GLU A 6 44.01 -37.56 -2.76
N GLN A 7 43.26 -37.62 -3.87
CA GLN A 7 43.02 -36.46 -4.75
C GLN A 7 41.92 -35.51 -4.26
N MET A 8 41.15 -35.89 -3.23
CA MET A 8 40.06 -35.06 -2.71
C MET A 8 40.52 -33.94 -1.76
N GLY A 9 41.82 -33.86 -1.44
CA GLY A 9 42.32 -32.99 -0.38
C GLY A 9 41.80 -33.42 0.99
N ALA A 10 42.16 -32.69 2.04
CA ALA A 10 41.61 -32.95 3.38
C ALA A 10 40.08 -32.82 3.32
N VAL A 11 39.36 -33.90 3.62
CA VAL A 11 37.89 -33.87 3.77
C VAL A 11 37.58 -32.82 4.82
N ASN A 12 36.91 -31.73 4.43
CA ASN A 12 36.52 -30.68 5.35
C ASN A 12 35.37 -31.20 6.22
N LEU A 13 35.72 -31.81 7.36
CA LEU A 13 34.78 -32.35 8.33
C LEU A 13 33.85 -31.27 8.92
N LEU A 14 34.25 -30.00 8.88
CA LEU A 14 33.45 -28.86 9.33
C LEU A 14 32.43 -28.40 8.28
N ALA A 15 32.50 -28.88 7.04
CA ALA A 15 31.63 -28.42 5.95
C ALA A 15 30.14 -28.73 6.20
N ILE A 16 29.84 -29.80 6.94
CA ILE A 16 28.47 -30.16 7.30
C ILE A 16 27.93 -29.17 8.34
N GLU A 17 28.70 -28.88 9.39
CA GLU A 17 28.33 -27.92 10.43
C GLU A 17 28.21 -26.49 9.87
N GLU A 18 29.13 -26.08 8.99
CA GLU A 18 29.06 -24.79 8.29
C GLU A 18 27.83 -24.71 7.38
N PHE A 19 27.50 -25.79 6.67
CA PHE A 19 26.31 -25.85 5.85
C PHE A 19 25.03 -25.72 6.69
N GLU A 20 24.93 -26.44 7.81
CA GLU A 20 23.78 -26.36 8.72
C GLU A 20 23.60 -24.93 9.26
N ALA A 21 24.67 -24.27 9.68
CA ALA A 21 24.62 -22.89 10.16
C ALA A 21 24.19 -21.88 9.08
N VAL A 22 24.70 -22.04 7.85
CA VAL A 22 24.29 -21.20 6.70
C VAL A 22 22.84 -21.47 6.33
N GLN A 23 22.41 -22.73 6.35
CA GLN A 23 21.03 -23.12 6.04
C GLN A 23 20.06 -22.56 7.07
N GLU A 24 20.35 -22.64 8.37
CA GLU A 24 19.53 -22.05 9.42
C GLU A 24 19.37 -20.55 9.22
N ARG A 25 20.49 -19.84 8.97
CA ARG A 25 20.45 -18.40 8.69
C ARG A 25 19.69 -18.06 7.42
N PHE A 26 19.83 -18.87 6.38
CA PHE A 26 19.08 -18.70 5.13
C PHE A 26 17.57 -18.85 5.39
N THR A 27 17.14 -19.94 6.03
CA THR A 27 15.74 -20.17 6.36
C THR A 27 15.16 -19.04 7.22
N PHE A 28 15.91 -18.57 8.22
CA PHE A 28 15.50 -17.44 9.05
C PHE A 28 15.31 -16.15 8.24
N LEU A 29 16.29 -15.79 7.40
CA LEU A 29 16.23 -14.57 6.60
C LEU A 29 15.13 -14.65 5.52
N THR A 30 14.90 -15.83 4.93
CA THR A 30 13.82 -16.05 3.98
C THR A 30 12.45 -15.88 4.65
N ALA A 31 12.27 -16.41 5.87
CA ALA A 31 11.05 -16.20 6.62
C ALA A 31 10.81 -14.70 6.92
N GLN A 32 11.83 -13.99 7.40
CA GLN A 32 11.72 -12.55 7.64
C GLN A 32 11.42 -11.75 6.38
N GLN A 33 12.03 -12.12 5.24
CA GLN A 33 11.73 -11.49 3.97
C GLN A 33 10.26 -11.70 3.58
N GLN A 34 9.75 -12.92 3.76
CA GLN A 34 8.37 -13.24 3.44
C GLN A 34 7.40 -12.43 4.31
N ASP A 35 7.65 -12.35 5.62
CA ASP A 35 6.84 -11.54 6.55
C ASP A 35 6.80 -10.06 6.13
N LEU A 36 7.94 -9.51 5.70
CA LEU A 36 8.01 -8.13 5.21
C LEU A 36 7.21 -7.91 3.92
N LEU A 37 7.24 -8.88 3.00
CA LEU A 37 6.47 -8.81 1.77
C LEU A 37 4.97 -8.87 2.03
N GLU A 38 4.53 -9.74 2.94
CA GLU A 38 3.13 -9.85 3.35
C GLU A 38 2.64 -8.60 4.10
N ALA A 39 3.46 -8.05 5.01
CA ALA A 39 3.15 -6.80 5.70
C ALA A 39 3.03 -5.63 4.72
N LYS A 40 3.91 -5.56 3.72
CA LYS A 40 3.83 -4.56 2.65
C LYS A 40 2.52 -4.69 1.86
N GLN A 41 2.18 -5.89 1.43
CA GLN A 41 0.94 -6.13 0.68
C GLN A 41 -0.29 -5.71 1.49
N THR A 42 -0.35 -6.12 2.76
CA THR A 42 -1.45 -5.76 3.68
C THR A 42 -1.59 -4.25 3.81
N LEU A 43 -0.46 -3.52 3.88
CA LEU A 43 -0.46 -2.06 3.97
C LEU A 43 -0.99 -1.42 2.67
N GLU A 44 -0.57 -1.91 1.50
CA GLU A 44 -1.05 -1.42 0.21
C GLU A 44 -2.56 -1.66 0.03
N GLU A 45 -3.07 -2.82 0.46
CA GLU A 45 -4.50 -3.12 0.50
C GLU A 45 -5.25 -2.16 1.43
N THR A 46 -4.75 -1.96 2.64
CA THR A 46 -5.34 -1.03 3.63
C THR A 46 -5.40 0.41 3.10
N ILE A 47 -4.35 0.88 2.40
CA ILE A 47 -4.33 2.20 1.78
C ILE A 47 -5.43 2.30 0.73
N THR A 48 -5.56 1.28 -0.12
CA THR A 48 -6.55 1.24 -1.20
C THR A 48 -7.98 1.28 -0.67
N GLU A 49 -8.28 0.49 0.37
CA GLU A 49 -9.60 0.48 1.02
C GLU A 49 -9.93 1.84 1.63
N LYS A 50 -8.97 2.44 2.35
CA LYS A 50 -9.13 3.77 2.94
C LYS A 50 -9.38 4.84 1.88
N ASP A 51 -8.67 4.79 0.76
CA ASP A 51 -8.79 5.77 -0.31
C ASP A 51 -10.17 5.70 -0.99
N GLN A 52 -10.72 4.49 -1.16
CA GLN A 52 -12.09 4.30 -1.63
C GLN A 52 -13.12 4.85 -0.63
N GLU A 53 -12.90 4.62 0.66
CA GLU A 53 -13.79 5.11 1.71
C GLU A 53 -13.79 6.65 1.76
N VAL A 54 -12.61 7.27 1.75
CA VAL A 54 -12.47 8.74 1.76
C VAL A 54 -13.15 9.34 0.54
N THR A 55 -12.91 8.79 -0.65
CA THR A 55 -13.52 9.25 -1.90
C THR A 55 -15.05 9.20 -1.82
N THR A 56 -15.60 8.09 -1.32
CA THR A 56 -17.05 7.90 -1.17
C THR A 56 -17.68 8.89 -0.19
N ARG A 57 -17.06 9.04 0.99
CA ARG A 57 -17.53 9.95 2.05
C ARG A 57 -17.44 11.41 1.60
N PHE A 58 -16.35 11.79 0.94
CA PHE A 58 -16.17 13.14 0.40
C PHE A 58 -17.27 13.46 -0.61
N LYS A 59 -17.46 12.61 -1.63
CA LYS A 59 -18.47 12.83 -2.67
C LYS A 59 -19.87 12.97 -2.09
N THR A 60 -20.24 12.07 -1.19
CA THR A 60 -21.55 12.12 -0.49
C THR A 60 -21.75 13.45 0.24
N THR A 61 -20.70 13.92 0.91
CA THR A 61 -20.76 15.19 1.67
C THR A 61 -20.79 16.39 0.74
N PHE A 62 -19.96 16.39 -0.31
CA PHE A 62 -19.90 17.44 -1.31
C PHE A 62 -21.24 17.61 -2.03
N ASP A 63 -21.86 16.52 -2.47
CA ASP A 63 -23.16 16.56 -3.15
C ASP A 63 -24.26 17.14 -2.25
N ALA A 64 -24.25 16.77 -0.96
CA ALA A 64 -25.17 17.32 0.03
C ALA A 64 -24.95 18.82 0.26
N VAL A 65 -23.69 19.26 0.39
CA VAL A 65 -23.32 20.68 0.55
C VAL A 65 -23.69 21.48 -0.69
N SER A 66 -23.37 20.97 -1.89
CA SER A 66 -23.67 21.62 -3.17
C SER A 66 -25.19 21.83 -3.35
N SER A 67 -25.99 20.79 -3.10
CA SER A 67 -27.46 20.91 -3.15
C SER A 67 -28.01 21.93 -2.16
N GLN A 68 -27.46 21.98 -0.95
CA GLN A 68 -27.87 22.96 0.04
C GLN A 68 -27.43 24.38 -0.32
N PHE A 69 -26.25 24.53 -0.91
CA PHE A 69 -25.70 25.80 -1.37
C PHE A 69 -26.58 26.41 -2.46
N GLU A 70 -26.91 25.64 -3.51
CA GLU A 70 -27.80 26.09 -4.60
C GLU A 70 -29.16 26.58 -4.09
N ARG A 71 -29.70 25.94 -3.05
CA ARG A 71 -30.98 26.31 -2.44
C ARG A 71 -30.91 27.56 -1.58
N THR A 72 -29.77 27.77 -0.91
CA THR A 72 -29.60 28.82 0.11
C THR A 72 -29.06 30.11 -0.51
N PHE A 73 -28.21 30.01 -1.53
CA PHE A 73 -27.57 31.15 -2.17
C PHE A 73 -28.56 32.21 -2.68
N PRO A 74 -29.61 31.87 -3.47
CA PRO A 74 -30.54 32.89 -3.97
C PRO A 74 -31.33 33.58 -2.85
N ARG A 75 -31.52 32.91 -1.70
CA ARG A 75 -32.21 33.47 -0.54
C ARG A 75 -31.36 34.51 0.20
N LEU A 76 -30.04 34.29 0.27
CA LEU A 76 -29.11 35.19 0.93
C LEU A 76 -28.77 36.42 0.08
N PHE A 77 -28.72 36.26 -1.23
CA PHE A 77 -28.28 37.31 -2.16
C PHE A 77 -29.42 37.98 -2.95
N GLY A 78 -30.68 37.71 -2.59
CA GLY A 78 -31.85 38.35 -3.21
C GLY A 78 -32.14 37.92 -4.64
N GLY A 79 -31.67 36.74 -5.04
CA GLY A 79 -31.74 36.20 -6.40
C GLY A 79 -30.41 35.65 -6.90
N GLY A 80 -30.36 35.24 -8.17
CA GLY A 80 -29.15 34.67 -8.80
C GLY A 80 -29.02 33.15 -8.68
N ARG A 81 -27.95 32.61 -9.26
CA ARG A 81 -27.57 31.19 -9.19
C ARG A 81 -26.08 31.10 -8.91
N ALA A 82 -25.71 30.14 -8.07
CA ALA A 82 -24.33 29.75 -7.84
C ALA A 82 -24.30 28.25 -7.60
N THR A 83 -23.24 27.61 -8.04
CA THR A 83 -22.99 26.17 -7.96
C THR A 83 -21.59 25.97 -7.41
N LEU A 84 -21.34 24.84 -6.77
CA LEU A 84 -20.00 24.42 -6.37
C LEU A 84 -19.50 23.41 -7.39
N GLU A 85 -18.29 23.59 -7.89
CA GLU A 85 -17.65 22.67 -8.83
C GLU A 85 -16.34 22.13 -8.26
N LEU A 86 -16.02 20.88 -8.61
CA LEU A 86 -14.74 20.26 -8.29
C LEU A 86 -13.75 20.61 -9.39
N THR A 87 -12.56 21.07 -9.02
CA THR A 87 -11.53 21.43 -10.01
C THR A 87 -11.02 20.21 -10.78
N ASN A 88 -11.06 19.04 -10.15
CA ASN A 88 -10.76 17.75 -10.76
C ASN A 88 -11.77 16.68 -10.29
N PRO A 89 -12.87 16.42 -11.02
CA PRO A 89 -13.89 15.45 -10.62
C PRO A 89 -13.42 13.99 -10.73
N ASP A 90 -12.38 13.72 -11.52
CA ASP A 90 -11.83 12.37 -11.74
C ASP A 90 -10.83 11.95 -10.66
N ASN A 91 -10.31 12.91 -9.87
CA ASN A 91 -9.40 12.65 -8.76
C ASN A 91 -9.85 13.35 -7.47
N ILE A 92 -10.83 12.75 -6.80
CA ILE A 92 -11.42 13.28 -5.56
C ILE A 92 -10.40 13.45 -4.42
N LEU A 93 -9.31 12.67 -4.39
CA LEU A 93 -8.31 12.76 -3.32
C LEU A 93 -7.39 13.97 -3.45
N ASP A 94 -7.30 14.57 -4.64
CA ASP A 94 -6.41 15.70 -4.95
C ASP A 94 -7.17 16.85 -5.65
N THR A 95 -8.48 16.95 -5.39
CA THR A 95 -9.36 17.95 -6.00
C THR A 95 -9.56 19.16 -5.10
N GLY A 96 -9.73 20.33 -5.71
CA GLY A 96 -10.17 21.56 -5.06
C GLY A 96 -11.68 21.81 -5.24
N ILE A 97 -12.18 22.86 -4.62
CA ILE A 97 -13.58 23.33 -4.76
C ILE A 97 -13.55 24.78 -5.24
N GLU A 98 -14.33 25.10 -6.27
CA GLU A 98 -14.55 26.44 -6.83
C GLU A 98 -16.04 26.83 -6.83
#